data_AF-A0A7C7LAI0-F1
#
_entry.id   AF-A0A7C7LAI0-F1
#
_cell.length_a   1.000
_cell.length_b   1.000
_cell.length_c   1.000
_cell.angle_alpha   90.00
_cell.angle_beta   90.00
_cell.angle_gamma   90.00
#
_symmetry.space_group_name_H-M   'P 1'
#
loop_
_entity.id
_entity.type
_entity.pdbx_description
1 polymer ?
#
loop_
_entity_poly.entity_id
_entity_poly.type
_entity_poly.pdbx_seq_one_letter_code
_entity_poly.pdbx_strand_id
1 'polypeptide(L)'
;MTQSEPQSIVNGAVHAALKGATSKFRFRSDRLNSNELNHVPRCQFGGHEYLVTNVSSTGMAIESEQPLEIRVGQLIDGVEIYHHQQLFWSGSIEVSSLGDESKSAGFRVIAGHISLAELQFRDEFLEYRLERYLLRRDEQASGLPQDWQADVAQLHSMLCEVHTTLDAYQKSDTENRWREVDMSRRLCAATFQKWAPQFLEIASRLDETSSKFDADTKDLALNFSQTLLMRELTHGEIQRRAYEKPQGYAGDFRMMELTQAEHLEGDTLYQRFLQYFSQEMPLGKTVCARGKVALDAISRVATLNRPTKIVSLASGPAMELRTFVRDTKNIEYKIDIFLIDQDEDALRNCLNALTKICAERGDNPPHRISLFTFFSATNYGTQKRRRTRASNPSAERC
;
A
#
# COMPACT_ATOMS: atom_id res chain seq x y z
N MET A 1 5.11 64.94 26.75
CA MET A 1 5.80 63.84 26.06
C MET A 1 4.98 62.57 26.24
N THR A 2 4.00 62.36 25.36
CA THR A 2 3.19 61.14 25.31
C THR A 2 3.90 60.17 24.39
N GLN A 3 4.46 59.11 24.97
CA GLN A 3 5.09 58.01 24.22
C GLN A 3 4.05 57.38 23.29
N SER A 4 4.36 57.35 22.00
CA SER A 4 3.65 56.58 20.99
C SER A 4 3.83 55.09 21.29
N GLU A 5 2.74 54.37 21.54
CA GLU A 5 2.78 52.91 21.60
C GLU A 5 3.22 52.34 20.23
N PRO A 6 4.06 51.29 20.21
CA PRO A 6 4.46 50.65 18.96
C PRO A 6 3.25 50.00 18.29
N GLN A 7 3.07 50.23 16.99
CA GLN A 7 2.10 49.47 16.17
C GLN A 7 2.42 47.97 16.29
N SER A 8 1.62 47.22 17.03
CA SER A 8 1.82 45.78 17.22
C SER A 8 1.57 45.04 15.90
N ILE A 9 2.54 44.25 15.45
CA ILE A 9 2.52 43.36 14.27
C ILE A 9 1.58 42.14 14.49
N VAL A 10 0.47 42.32 15.21
CA VAL A 10 -0.36 41.19 15.68
C VAL A 10 -1.75 41.30 15.05
N ASN A 11 -2.12 40.28 14.27
CA ASN A 11 -3.37 40.20 13.52
C ASN A 11 -4.58 39.84 14.41
N GLY A 12 -5.78 40.36 14.11
CA GLY A 12 -7.05 40.08 14.80
C GLY A 12 -7.76 41.32 15.36
N ALA A 13 -9.08 41.28 15.50
CA ALA A 13 -9.86 42.39 16.04
C ALA A 13 -9.77 42.44 17.57
N VAL A 14 -9.53 43.64 18.13
CA VAL A 14 -9.48 43.85 19.58
C VAL A 14 -10.88 44.15 20.10
N HIS A 15 -11.47 43.23 20.85
CA HIS A 15 -12.79 43.42 21.44
C HIS A 15 -12.65 43.94 22.89
N ALA A 16 -12.55 45.26 23.03
CA ALA A 16 -12.49 45.91 24.36
C ALA A 16 -13.87 46.29 24.93
N ALA A 17 -14.94 46.22 24.13
CA ALA A 17 -16.26 46.77 24.46
C ALA A 17 -17.36 45.71 24.68
N LEU A 18 -17.02 44.42 24.70
CA LEU A 18 -18.01 43.37 24.97
C LEU A 18 -18.37 43.36 26.47
N LYS A 19 -19.65 43.55 26.78
CA LYS A 19 -20.18 43.49 28.16
C LYS A 19 -19.84 42.13 28.77
N GLY A 20 -18.95 42.11 29.77
CA GLY A 20 -18.52 40.91 30.50
C GLY A 20 -17.06 40.47 30.27
N ALA A 21 -16.31 41.12 29.38
CA ALA A 21 -14.89 40.79 29.19
C ALA A 21 -14.02 41.39 30.31
N THR A 22 -13.34 40.55 31.09
CA THR A 22 -12.39 40.93 32.15
C THR A 22 -10.99 41.28 31.63
N SER A 23 -10.70 41.01 30.35
CA SER A 23 -9.46 41.36 29.67
C SER A 23 -9.68 41.54 28.16
N LYS A 24 -8.81 42.33 27.50
CA LYS A 24 -8.78 42.42 26.04
C LYS A 24 -8.42 41.05 25.47
N PHE A 25 -9.32 40.43 24.70
CA PHE A 25 -9.00 39.25 23.92
C PHE A 25 -9.14 39.57 22.43
N ARG A 26 -8.34 38.90 21.60
CA ARG A 26 -8.39 39.04 20.13
C ARG A 26 -9.02 37.79 19.55
N PHE A 27 -10.04 37.97 18.74
CA PHE A 27 -10.65 36.87 18.01
C PHE A 27 -10.06 36.83 16.59
N ARG A 28 -9.69 35.62 16.15
CA ARG A 28 -9.25 35.33 14.78
C ARG A 28 -10.10 34.16 14.29
N SER A 29 -10.79 34.34 13.17
CA SER A 29 -11.56 33.27 12.52
C SER A 29 -10.64 32.11 12.16
N ASP A 30 -11.16 30.88 12.29
CA ASP A 30 -10.49 29.69 11.81
C ASP A 30 -10.14 29.86 10.33
N ARG A 31 -8.92 29.45 9.96
CA ARG A 31 -8.42 29.54 8.59
C ARG A 31 -8.11 28.15 8.08
N LEU A 32 -8.44 27.92 6.83
CA LEU A 32 -7.99 26.79 6.03
C LEU A 32 -6.75 27.20 5.26
N ASN A 33 -5.66 26.47 5.41
CA ASN A 33 -4.45 26.67 4.63
C ASN A 33 -4.58 25.99 3.27
N SER A 34 -3.94 26.53 2.24
CA SER A 34 -4.05 25.98 0.88
C SER A 34 -3.46 24.59 0.73
N ASN A 35 -2.56 24.18 1.62
CA ASN A 35 -2.02 22.81 1.69
C ASN A 35 -3.00 21.80 2.31
N GLU A 36 -4.09 22.26 2.93
CA GLU A 36 -5.17 21.42 3.46
C GLU A 36 -6.27 21.18 2.40
N LEU A 37 -6.15 21.78 1.21
CA LEU A 37 -7.03 21.60 0.06
C LEU A 37 -6.34 20.75 -1.01
N ASN A 38 -7.10 19.91 -1.72
CA ASN A 38 -6.61 19.18 -2.89
C ASN A 38 -6.33 20.13 -4.06
N HIS A 39 -7.04 21.26 -4.17
CA HIS A 39 -6.81 22.30 -5.16
C HIS A 39 -6.59 23.67 -4.52
N VAL A 40 -5.50 24.34 -4.90
CA VAL A 40 -5.12 25.65 -4.36
C VAL A 40 -6.00 26.75 -4.99
N PRO A 41 -6.75 27.55 -4.21
CA PRO A 41 -7.54 28.65 -4.73
C PRO A 41 -6.66 29.78 -5.29
N ARG A 42 -7.17 30.48 -6.31
CA ARG A 42 -6.50 31.65 -6.91
C ARG A 42 -7.34 32.90 -6.73
N CYS A 43 -6.69 34.01 -6.41
CA CYS A 43 -7.32 35.31 -6.23
C CYS A 43 -6.95 36.22 -7.41
N GLN A 44 -7.92 36.90 -8.01
CA GLN A 44 -7.73 37.83 -9.11
C GLN A 44 -8.23 39.22 -8.73
N PHE A 45 -7.39 40.24 -8.97
CA PHE A 45 -7.75 41.65 -8.91
C PHE A 45 -6.69 42.48 -9.65
N GLY A 46 -7.07 43.67 -10.12
CA GLY A 46 -6.14 44.57 -10.81
C GLY A 46 -5.52 44.00 -12.09
N GLY A 47 -6.17 43.01 -12.72
CA GLY A 47 -5.66 42.32 -13.93
C GLY A 47 -4.59 41.27 -13.66
N HIS A 48 -4.33 40.93 -12.40
CA HIS A 48 -3.33 39.94 -12.00
C HIS A 48 -3.95 38.80 -11.21
N GLU A 49 -3.29 37.64 -11.25
CA GLU A 49 -3.67 36.43 -10.52
C GLU A 49 -2.63 36.11 -9.44
N TYR A 50 -3.10 35.72 -8.26
CA TYR A 50 -2.29 35.45 -7.08
C TYR A 50 -2.70 34.13 -6.43
N LEU A 51 -1.74 33.42 -5.83
CA LEU A 51 -2.01 32.22 -5.06
C LEU A 51 -2.56 32.58 -3.69
N VAL A 52 -3.68 31.97 -3.30
CA VAL A 52 -4.22 32.08 -1.95
C VAL A 52 -3.46 31.11 -1.05
N THR A 53 -2.82 31.61 0.00
CA THR A 53 -2.04 30.79 0.94
C THR A 53 -2.89 30.26 2.09
N ASN A 54 -3.87 31.05 2.53
CA ASN A 54 -4.88 30.62 3.47
C ASN A 54 -6.13 31.49 3.35
N VAL A 55 -7.25 30.94 3.76
CA VAL A 55 -8.57 31.57 3.65
C VAL A 55 -9.38 31.31 4.91
N SER A 56 -10.19 32.27 5.30
CA SER A 56 -11.13 32.20 6.42
C SER A 56 -12.45 32.82 5.97
N SER A 57 -13.50 32.65 6.78
CA SER A 57 -14.81 33.22 6.48
C SER A 57 -14.81 34.75 6.29
N THR A 58 -13.84 35.45 6.88
CA THR A 58 -13.76 36.92 6.92
C THR A 58 -12.50 37.49 6.30
N GLY A 59 -11.68 36.69 5.62
CA GLY A 59 -10.41 37.17 5.07
C GLY A 59 -9.53 36.10 4.49
N MET A 60 -8.56 36.50 3.68
CA MET A 60 -7.62 35.60 3.01
C MET A 60 -6.19 36.15 3.10
N ALA A 61 -5.22 35.36 2.70
CA ALA A 61 -3.87 35.81 2.45
C ALA A 61 -3.39 35.31 1.09
N ILE A 62 -2.56 36.11 0.43
CA ILE A 62 -1.95 35.77 -0.85
C ILE A 62 -0.44 35.89 -0.77
N GLU A 63 0.23 35.24 -1.71
CA GLU A 63 1.63 35.45 -2.04
C GLU A 63 1.79 35.86 -3.49
N SER A 64 2.83 36.65 -3.76
CA SER A 64 3.23 37.10 -5.07
C SER A 64 4.75 37.00 -5.24
N GLU A 65 5.20 36.68 -6.46
CA GLU A 65 6.62 36.66 -6.80
C GLU A 65 7.22 38.08 -6.88
N GLN A 66 6.37 39.08 -7.15
CA GLN A 66 6.75 40.49 -7.27
C GLN A 66 6.14 41.31 -6.12
N PRO A 67 6.77 42.42 -5.71
CA PRO A 67 6.19 43.33 -4.72
C PRO A 67 4.82 43.83 -5.14
N LEU A 68 3.84 43.71 -4.24
CA LEU A 68 2.48 44.18 -4.45
C LEU A 68 2.41 45.70 -4.33
N GLU A 69 1.88 46.39 -5.35
CA GLU A 69 1.64 47.83 -5.34
C GLU A 69 0.34 48.21 -4.61
N ILE A 70 0.21 47.77 -3.36
CA ILE A 70 -0.98 48.01 -2.53
C ILE A 70 -0.57 48.55 -1.15
N ARG A 71 -1.51 49.21 -0.45
CA ARG A 71 -1.25 49.84 0.85
C ARG A 71 -2.20 49.30 1.92
N VAL A 72 -1.73 49.16 3.16
CA VAL A 72 -2.61 48.80 4.29
C VAL A 72 -3.74 49.83 4.43
N GLY A 73 -4.97 49.35 4.59
CA GLY A 73 -6.21 50.15 4.60
C GLY A 73 -6.78 50.46 3.21
N GLN A 74 -6.11 50.06 2.13
CA GLN A 74 -6.64 50.20 0.77
C GLN A 74 -7.84 49.26 0.58
N LEU A 75 -8.92 49.81 0.04
CA LEU A 75 -10.08 49.05 -0.43
C LEU A 75 -9.84 48.63 -1.89
N ILE A 76 -10.10 47.35 -2.16
CA ILE A 76 -10.02 46.76 -3.49
C ILE A 76 -11.38 46.12 -3.77
N ASP A 77 -12.05 46.64 -4.79
CA ASP A 77 -13.34 46.15 -5.27
C ASP A 77 -13.14 45.18 -6.45
N GLY A 78 -14.13 44.31 -6.68
CA GLY A 78 -14.12 43.38 -7.80
C GLY A 78 -13.06 42.29 -7.67
N VAL A 79 -12.74 41.88 -6.44
CA VAL A 79 -11.85 40.75 -6.20
C VAL A 79 -12.60 39.46 -6.44
N GLU A 80 -11.99 38.54 -7.18
CA GLU A 80 -12.55 37.25 -7.51
C GLU A 80 -11.64 36.13 -6.98
N ILE A 81 -12.22 35.15 -6.29
CA ILE A 81 -11.54 33.92 -5.88
C ILE A 81 -12.07 32.79 -6.75
N TYR A 82 -11.16 32.08 -7.39
CA TYR A 82 -11.41 30.92 -8.21
C TYR A 82 -10.98 29.63 -7.50
N HIS A 83 -11.81 28.60 -7.61
CA HIS A 83 -11.52 27.24 -7.19
C HIS A 83 -11.91 26.30 -8.34
N HIS A 84 -11.00 25.43 -8.79
CA HIS A 84 -11.17 24.64 -10.02
C HIS A 84 -11.52 25.48 -11.27
N GLN A 85 -10.88 26.65 -11.46
CA GLN A 85 -11.17 27.58 -12.57
C GLN A 85 -12.62 28.11 -12.62
N GLN A 86 -13.45 27.79 -11.63
CA GLN A 86 -14.78 28.35 -11.48
C GLN A 86 -14.76 29.46 -10.43
N LEU A 87 -15.54 30.52 -10.68
CA LEU A 87 -15.72 31.59 -9.71
C LEU A 87 -16.36 31.01 -8.45
N PHE A 88 -15.66 31.13 -7.32
CA PHE A 88 -16.10 30.66 -6.02
C PHE A 88 -16.64 31.82 -5.16
N TRP A 89 -15.96 32.96 -5.20
CA TRP A 89 -16.38 34.15 -4.45
C TRP A 89 -15.99 35.41 -5.21
N SER A 90 -16.83 36.45 -5.13
CA SER A 90 -16.45 37.79 -5.57
C SER A 90 -16.92 38.85 -4.58
N GLY A 91 -16.15 39.93 -4.45
CA GLY A 91 -16.50 41.02 -3.56
C GLY A 91 -15.39 42.03 -3.31
N SER A 92 -15.55 42.77 -2.22
CA SER A 92 -14.64 43.84 -1.81
C SER A 92 -13.83 43.43 -0.60
N ILE A 93 -12.54 43.76 -0.64
CA ILE A 93 -11.60 43.47 0.43
C ILE A 93 -10.84 44.73 0.84
N GLU A 94 -10.36 44.73 2.08
CA GLU A 94 -9.44 45.72 2.62
C GLU A 94 -8.09 45.07 2.88
N VAL A 95 -7.01 45.73 2.47
CA VAL A 95 -5.64 45.30 2.78
C VAL A 95 -5.41 45.46 4.28
N SER A 96 -5.38 44.35 5.01
CA SER A 96 -5.23 44.33 6.46
C SER A 96 -3.78 44.24 6.92
N SER A 97 -2.89 43.67 6.11
CA SER A 97 -1.46 43.55 6.41
C SER A 97 -0.64 43.36 5.13
N LEU A 98 0.62 43.79 5.17
CA LEU A 98 1.65 43.46 4.18
C LEU A 98 2.76 42.69 4.87
N GLY A 99 3.28 41.65 4.21
CA GLY A 99 4.45 40.90 4.67
C GLY A 99 5.75 41.38 4.04
N ASP A 100 6.81 40.57 4.20
CA ASP A 100 8.18 40.93 3.82
C ASP A 100 8.27 41.39 2.35
N GLU A 101 8.96 42.51 2.14
CA GLU A 101 9.15 43.16 0.83
C GLU A 101 7.86 43.39 0.03
N SER A 102 6.70 43.45 0.70
CA SER A 102 5.38 43.52 0.07
C SER A 102 5.04 42.34 -0.85
N LYS A 103 5.68 41.17 -0.69
CA LYS A 103 5.42 39.97 -1.50
C LYS A 103 4.30 39.08 -0.96
N SER A 104 3.76 39.40 0.20
CA SER A 104 2.54 38.78 0.72
C SER A 104 1.61 39.83 1.29
N ALA A 105 0.31 39.56 1.22
CA ALA A 105 -0.71 40.45 1.74
C ALA A 105 -1.83 39.67 2.41
N GLY A 106 -2.29 40.19 3.54
CA GLY A 106 -3.47 39.70 4.24
C GLY A 106 -4.63 40.63 4.00
N PHE A 107 -5.79 40.08 3.68
CA PHE A 107 -6.99 40.85 3.37
C PHE A 107 -8.14 40.51 4.30
N ARG A 108 -8.94 41.53 4.59
CA ARG A 108 -10.22 41.42 5.29
C ARG A 108 -11.36 41.58 4.29
N VAL A 109 -12.33 40.69 4.33
CA VAL A 109 -13.57 40.84 3.55
C VAL A 109 -14.40 41.94 4.17
N ILE A 110 -14.79 42.94 3.37
CA ILE A 110 -15.57 44.10 3.84
C ILE A 110 -17.08 43.83 3.75
N ALA A 111 -17.51 43.15 2.68
CA ALA A 111 -18.89 42.78 2.45
C ALA A 111 -18.99 41.34 1.91
N GLY A 112 -19.83 40.52 2.54
CA GLY A 112 -19.97 39.09 2.23
C GLY A 112 -19.21 38.19 3.20
N HIS A 113 -19.27 36.88 2.94
CA HIS A 113 -18.51 35.87 3.68
C HIS A 113 -17.96 34.83 2.70
N ILE A 114 -16.78 34.28 3.00
CA ILE A 114 -16.21 33.18 2.24
C ILE A 114 -16.65 31.87 2.90
N SER A 115 -17.45 31.04 2.22
CA SER A 115 -17.92 29.78 2.79
C SER A 115 -16.83 28.71 2.75
N LEU A 116 -16.15 28.48 3.87
CA LEU A 116 -15.14 27.41 3.97
C LEU A 116 -15.73 26.02 3.74
N ALA A 117 -16.98 25.81 4.16
CA ALA A 117 -17.69 24.54 3.96
C ALA A 117 -17.96 24.28 2.47
N GLU A 118 -18.33 25.31 1.69
CA GLU A 118 -18.51 25.18 0.24
C GLU A 118 -17.16 24.97 -0.47
N LEU A 119 -16.08 25.60 0.00
CA LEU A 119 -14.75 25.40 -0.55
C LEU A 119 -14.29 23.94 -0.34
N GLN A 120 -14.45 23.40 0.86
CA GLN A 120 -14.17 21.99 1.18
C GLN A 120 -15.07 21.04 0.37
N PHE A 121 -16.36 21.35 0.25
CA PHE A 121 -17.30 20.55 -0.54
C PHE A 121 -16.93 20.52 -2.03
N ARG A 122 -16.51 21.65 -2.61
CA ARG A 122 -15.99 21.72 -3.99
C ARG A 122 -14.66 20.99 -4.15
N ASP A 123 -13.84 20.93 -3.11
CA ASP A 123 -12.59 20.19 -3.10
C ASP A 123 -12.81 18.66 -3.06
N GLU A 124 -13.96 18.24 -2.53
CA GLU A 124 -14.43 16.84 -2.53
C GLU A 124 -15.23 16.45 -3.80
N PHE A 125 -15.41 17.37 -4.75
CA PHE A 125 -16.44 17.21 -5.79
C PHE A 125 -16.14 16.05 -6.76
N LEU A 126 -17.06 15.08 -6.79
CA LEU A 126 -17.01 13.86 -7.58
C LEU A 126 -16.90 14.12 -9.10
N GLU A 127 -17.41 15.25 -9.59
CA GLU A 127 -17.46 15.58 -11.01
C GLU A 127 -16.07 15.62 -11.65
N TYR A 128 -15.08 16.22 -11.00
CA TYR A 128 -13.72 16.31 -11.52
C TYR A 128 -13.01 14.96 -11.56
N ARG A 129 -13.24 14.15 -10.52
CA ARG A 129 -12.74 12.77 -10.48
C ARG A 129 -13.39 11.91 -11.56
N LEU A 130 -14.67 12.12 -11.82
CA LEU A 130 -15.43 11.43 -12.85
C LEU A 130 -14.99 11.87 -14.25
N GLU A 131 -14.80 13.16 -14.50
CA GLU A 131 -14.31 13.69 -15.77
C GLU A 131 -12.94 13.11 -16.12
N ARG A 132 -11.98 13.16 -15.17
CA ARG A 132 -10.66 12.52 -15.37
C ARG A 132 -10.77 11.02 -15.62
N TYR A 133 -11.69 10.33 -14.95
CA TYR A 133 -11.94 8.91 -15.18
C TYR A 133 -12.49 8.66 -16.59
N LEU A 134 -13.44 9.46 -17.05
CA LEU A 134 -14.04 9.34 -18.39
C LEU A 134 -13.02 9.64 -19.49
N LEU A 135 -12.19 10.67 -19.34
CA LEU A 135 -11.11 10.99 -20.27
C LEU A 135 -10.11 9.83 -20.41
N ARG A 136 -9.65 9.27 -19.28
CA ARG A 136 -8.77 8.08 -19.29
C ARG A 136 -9.42 6.88 -19.96
N ARG A 137 -10.72 6.70 -19.77
CA ARG A 137 -11.46 5.60 -20.39
C ARG A 137 -11.55 5.78 -21.90
N ASP A 138 -11.71 7.00 -22.38
CA ASP A 138 -11.72 7.33 -23.81
C ASP A 138 -10.34 7.10 -24.46
N GLU A 139 -9.27 7.53 -23.79
CA GLU A 139 -7.88 7.23 -24.17
C GLU A 139 -7.62 5.72 -24.24
N GLN A 140 -8.08 4.95 -23.24
CA GLN A 140 -7.97 3.50 -23.24
C GLN A 140 -8.76 2.84 -24.37
N ALA A 141 -9.99 3.32 -24.63
CA ALA A 141 -10.86 2.77 -25.66
C ALA A 141 -10.29 2.99 -27.07
N SER A 142 -9.63 4.12 -27.29
CA SER A 142 -9.02 4.49 -28.58
C SER A 142 -7.60 3.93 -28.77
N GLY A 143 -6.83 3.74 -27.69
CA GLY A 143 -5.44 3.28 -27.73
C GLY A 143 -5.24 1.77 -27.67
N LEU A 144 -6.29 0.96 -27.46
CA LEU A 144 -6.18 -0.50 -27.33
C LEU A 144 -7.03 -1.25 -28.38
N PRO A 145 -6.60 -2.42 -28.89
CA PRO A 145 -7.40 -3.22 -29.81
C PRO A 145 -8.76 -3.61 -29.22
N GLN A 146 -9.84 -3.49 -29.99
CA GLN A 146 -11.20 -3.77 -29.52
C GLN A 146 -11.38 -5.22 -29.07
N ASP A 147 -10.86 -6.18 -29.83
CA ASP A 147 -10.93 -7.61 -29.47
C ASP A 147 -10.19 -7.91 -28.16
N TRP A 148 -9.07 -7.23 -27.92
CA TRP A 148 -8.32 -7.34 -26.67
C TRP A 148 -9.10 -6.76 -25.48
N GLN A 149 -9.74 -5.61 -25.65
CA GLN A 149 -10.61 -5.01 -24.62
C GLN A 149 -11.81 -5.92 -24.32
N ALA A 150 -12.39 -6.53 -25.35
CA ALA A 150 -13.50 -7.49 -25.23
C ALA A 150 -13.07 -8.74 -24.46
N ASP A 151 -11.88 -9.29 -24.73
CA ASP A 151 -11.34 -10.43 -23.98
C ASP A 151 -11.12 -10.09 -22.49
N VAL A 152 -10.62 -8.89 -22.16
CA VAL A 152 -10.53 -8.43 -20.76
C VAL A 152 -11.91 -8.33 -20.11
N ALA A 153 -12.89 -7.76 -20.81
CA ALA A 153 -14.27 -7.66 -20.31
C ALA A 153 -14.90 -9.04 -20.12
N GLN A 154 -14.59 -10.00 -20.99
CA GLN A 154 -15.04 -11.38 -20.88
C GLN A 154 -14.45 -12.05 -19.64
N LEU A 155 -13.14 -11.91 -19.38
CA LEU A 155 -12.53 -12.40 -18.14
C LEU A 155 -13.18 -11.80 -16.90
N HIS A 156 -13.48 -10.50 -16.92
CA HIS A 156 -14.20 -9.85 -15.82
C HIS A 156 -15.60 -10.45 -15.61
N SER A 157 -16.38 -10.63 -16.69
CA SER A 157 -17.72 -11.27 -16.60
C SER A 157 -17.62 -12.67 -15.99
N MET A 158 -16.67 -13.47 -16.46
CA MET A 158 -16.45 -14.82 -15.94
C MET A 158 -16.08 -14.85 -14.45
N LEU A 159 -15.33 -13.85 -13.96
CA LEU A 159 -15.02 -13.70 -12.54
C LEU A 159 -16.28 -13.32 -11.72
N CYS A 160 -17.08 -12.37 -12.22
CA CYS A 160 -18.34 -11.98 -11.57
C CYS A 160 -19.35 -13.14 -11.55
N GLU A 161 -19.44 -13.94 -12.61
CA GLU A 161 -20.35 -15.08 -12.71
C GLU A 161 -20.01 -16.17 -11.69
N VAL A 162 -18.72 -16.53 -11.58
CA VAL A 162 -18.29 -17.52 -10.58
C VAL A 162 -18.47 -16.99 -9.16
N HIS A 163 -18.19 -15.71 -8.92
CA HIS A 163 -18.44 -15.06 -7.64
C HIS A 163 -19.92 -15.15 -7.25
N THR A 164 -20.81 -14.69 -8.13
CA THR A 164 -22.27 -14.72 -7.93
C THR A 164 -22.78 -16.14 -7.70
N THR A 165 -22.28 -17.12 -8.44
CA THR A 165 -22.69 -18.52 -8.33
C THR A 165 -22.29 -19.12 -6.97
N LEU A 166 -21.05 -18.90 -6.55
CA LEU A 166 -20.55 -19.39 -5.26
C LEU A 166 -21.25 -18.69 -4.09
N ASP A 167 -21.53 -17.40 -4.21
CA ASP A 167 -22.31 -16.65 -3.22
C ASP A 167 -23.75 -17.13 -3.09
N ALA A 168 -24.41 -17.42 -4.22
CA ALA A 168 -25.75 -17.99 -4.22
C ALA A 168 -25.78 -19.35 -3.53
N TYR A 169 -24.80 -20.22 -3.81
CA TYR A 169 -24.65 -21.50 -3.11
C TYR A 169 -24.43 -21.29 -1.60
N GLN A 170 -23.48 -20.41 -1.22
CA GLN A 170 -23.20 -20.09 0.18
C GLN A 170 -24.44 -19.62 0.94
N LYS A 171 -25.27 -18.76 0.33
CA LYS A 171 -26.53 -18.28 0.92
C LYS A 171 -27.59 -19.37 1.06
N SER A 172 -27.58 -20.37 0.16
CA SER A 172 -28.52 -21.49 0.21
C SER A 172 -28.14 -22.59 1.21
N ASP A 173 -26.86 -22.67 1.60
CA ASP A 173 -26.33 -23.65 2.55
C ASP A 173 -26.50 -23.18 4.01
N THR A 174 -27.69 -23.42 4.57
CA THR A 174 -28.07 -22.99 5.93
C THR A 174 -27.21 -23.62 7.04
N GLU A 175 -26.59 -24.76 6.77
CA GLU A 175 -25.72 -25.49 7.70
C GLU A 175 -24.26 -25.01 7.63
N ASN A 176 -23.90 -24.13 6.67
CA ASN A 176 -22.54 -23.66 6.42
C ASN A 176 -21.51 -24.79 6.18
N ARG A 177 -21.96 -25.89 5.57
CA ARG A 177 -21.12 -27.06 5.24
C ARG A 177 -20.00 -26.71 4.28
N TRP A 178 -20.17 -25.67 3.45
CA TRP A 178 -19.10 -25.14 2.61
C TRP A 178 -17.84 -24.73 3.41
N ARG A 179 -17.94 -24.49 4.73
CA ARG A 179 -16.78 -24.21 5.59
C ARG A 179 -15.95 -25.44 5.92
N GLU A 180 -16.54 -26.64 5.86
CA GLU A 180 -15.84 -27.90 6.08
C GLU A 180 -14.71 -28.06 5.06
N VAL A 181 -13.54 -28.51 5.52
CA VAL A 181 -12.30 -28.56 4.73
C VAL A 181 -12.50 -29.34 3.43
N ASP A 182 -13.01 -30.57 3.52
CA ASP A 182 -13.19 -31.45 2.37
C ASP A 182 -14.31 -30.98 1.43
N MET A 183 -15.40 -30.43 1.97
CA MET A 183 -16.49 -29.89 1.16
C MET A 183 -16.04 -28.67 0.38
N SER A 184 -15.40 -27.71 1.06
CA SER A 184 -14.86 -26.49 0.46
C SER A 184 -13.94 -26.81 -0.71
N ARG A 185 -12.99 -27.72 -0.49
CA ARG A 185 -12.02 -28.12 -1.52
C ARG A 185 -12.70 -28.80 -2.71
N ARG A 186 -13.67 -29.69 -2.48
CA ARG A 186 -14.44 -30.33 -3.56
C ARG A 186 -15.25 -29.33 -4.39
N LEU A 187 -15.91 -28.36 -3.73
CA LEU A 187 -16.66 -27.31 -4.41
C LEU A 187 -15.73 -26.46 -5.29
N CYS A 188 -14.62 -25.96 -4.72
CA CYS A 188 -13.65 -25.17 -5.47
C CYS A 188 -13.05 -25.95 -6.65
N ALA A 189 -12.73 -27.24 -6.46
CA ALA A 189 -12.21 -28.11 -7.50
C ALA A 189 -13.19 -28.30 -8.66
N ALA A 190 -14.46 -28.61 -8.34
CA ALA A 190 -15.50 -28.79 -9.34
C ALA A 190 -15.76 -27.50 -10.14
N THR A 191 -15.81 -26.36 -9.45
CA THR A 191 -15.94 -25.04 -10.09
C THR A 191 -14.76 -24.74 -11.00
N PHE A 192 -13.52 -24.92 -10.50
CA PHE A 192 -12.30 -24.67 -11.28
C PHE A 192 -12.25 -25.56 -12.53
N GLN A 193 -12.59 -26.84 -12.42
CA GLN A 193 -12.58 -27.77 -13.55
C GLN A 193 -13.50 -27.31 -14.70
N LYS A 194 -14.64 -26.68 -14.39
CA LYS A 194 -15.58 -26.18 -15.40
C LYS A 194 -15.19 -24.80 -15.94
N TRP A 195 -14.66 -23.95 -15.08
CA TRP A 195 -14.37 -22.54 -15.38
C TRP A 195 -13.00 -22.32 -16.03
N ALA A 196 -11.96 -23.03 -15.57
CA ALA A 196 -10.58 -22.78 -15.93
C ALA A 196 -10.26 -22.94 -17.43
N PRO A 197 -10.81 -23.92 -18.19
CA PRO A 197 -10.48 -24.06 -19.60
C PRO A 197 -10.78 -22.80 -20.43
N GLN A 198 -11.96 -22.20 -20.24
CA GLN A 198 -12.34 -20.97 -20.93
C GLN A 198 -11.52 -19.77 -20.45
N PHE A 199 -11.28 -19.67 -19.14
CA PHE A 199 -10.47 -18.59 -18.57
C PHE A 199 -9.05 -18.60 -19.14
N LEU A 200 -8.43 -19.78 -19.20
CA LEU A 200 -7.08 -19.98 -19.71
C LEU A 200 -6.97 -19.72 -21.21
N GLU A 201 -7.99 -20.08 -21.98
CA GLU A 201 -8.03 -19.79 -23.41
C GLU A 201 -8.00 -18.28 -23.67
N ILE A 202 -8.88 -17.51 -23.00
CA ILE A 202 -8.92 -16.05 -23.13
C ILE A 202 -7.62 -15.41 -22.61
N ALA A 203 -7.13 -15.86 -21.45
CA ALA A 203 -5.87 -15.38 -20.89
C ALA A 203 -4.69 -15.62 -21.85
N SER A 204 -4.67 -16.75 -22.56
CA SER A 204 -3.64 -17.05 -23.56
C SER A 204 -3.72 -16.12 -24.78
N ARG A 205 -4.92 -15.78 -25.26
CA ARG A 205 -5.09 -14.79 -26.35
C ARG A 205 -4.65 -13.40 -25.94
N LEU A 206 -4.97 -13.00 -24.70
CA LEU A 206 -4.51 -11.75 -24.13
C LEU A 206 -2.99 -11.70 -24.03
N ASP A 207 -2.34 -12.76 -23.54
CA ASP A 207 -0.87 -12.85 -23.47
C ASP A 207 -0.23 -12.74 -24.86
N GLU A 208 -0.72 -13.51 -25.83
CA GLU A 208 -0.19 -13.50 -27.20
C GLU A 208 -0.31 -12.10 -27.84
N THR A 209 -1.46 -11.44 -27.67
CA THR A 209 -1.69 -10.10 -28.21
C THR A 209 -0.85 -9.06 -27.48
N SER A 210 -0.79 -9.11 -26.15
CA SER A 210 -0.04 -8.15 -25.32
C SER A 210 1.47 -8.26 -25.53
N SER A 211 1.97 -9.43 -25.92
CA SER A 211 3.40 -9.63 -26.23
C SER A 211 3.88 -8.70 -27.36
N LYS A 212 2.98 -8.33 -28.27
CA LYS A 212 3.24 -7.51 -29.47
C LYS A 212 3.14 -6.00 -29.20
N PHE A 213 2.66 -5.59 -28.02
CA PHE A 213 2.53 -4.19 -27.65
C PHE A 213 3.89 -3.54 -27.35
N ASP A 214 4.01 -2.26 -27.72
CA ASP A 214 5.10 -1.39 -27.28
C ASP A 214 4.95 -1.00 -25.78
N ALA A 215 5.88 -0.21 -25.25
CA ALA A 215 5.90 0.15 -23.84
C ALA A 215 4.66 0.96 -23.43
N ASP A 216 4.31 1.99 -24.20
CA ASP A 216 3.18 2.88 -23.90
C ASP A 216 1.84 2.13 -23.97
N THR A 217 1.68 1.26 -24.97
CA THR A 217 0.48 0.42 -25.10
C THR A 217 0.41 -0.62 -23.98
N LYS A 218 1.54 -1.16 -23.53
CA LYS A 218 1.57 -2.08 -22.36
C LYS A 218 1.14 -1.38 -21.09
N ASP A 219 1.60 -0.15 -20.85
CA ASP A 219 1.19 0.62 -19.68
C ASP A 219 -0.30 0.95 -19.73
N LEU A 220 -0.83 1.32 -20.91
CA LEU A 220 -2.26 1.56 -21.11
C LEU A 220 -3.09 0.29 -20.87
N ALA A 221 -2.67 -0.84 -21.45
CA ALA A 221 -3.30 -2.15 -21.30
C ALA A 221 -3.28 -2.63 -19.85
N LEU A 222 -2.17 -2.44 -19.14
CA LEU A 222 -2.04 -2.77 -17.72
C LEU A 222 -3.03 -1.97 -16.88
N ASN A 223 -3.11 -0.65 -17.08
CA ASN A 223 -4.05 0.21 -16.36
C ASN A 223 -5.52 -0.17 -16.64
N PHE A 224 -5.86 -0.46 -17.90
CA PHE A 224 -7.21 -0.87 -18.29
C PHE A 224 -7.59 -2.21 -17.66
N SER A 225 -6.75 -3.23 -17.83
CA SER A 225 -7.00 -4.58 -17.29
C SER A 225 -7.06 -4.60 -15.77
N GLN A 226 -6.20 -3.84 -15.08
CA GLN A 226 -6.25 -3.73 -13.62
C GLN A 226 -7.57 -3.13 -13.13
N THR A 227 -8.05 -2.06 -13.79
CA THR A 227 -9.28 -1.37 -13.40
C THR A 227 -10.50 -2.29 -13.37
N LEU A 228 -10.55 -3.26 -14.30
CA LEU A 228 -11.62 -4.24 -14.39
C LEU A 228 -11.33 -5.46 -13.51
N LEU A 229 -10.21 -6.15 -13.76
CA LEU A 229 -9.96 -7.48 -13.19
C LEU A 229 -9.59 -7.44 -11.70
N MET A 230 -8.89 -6.42 -11.23
CA MET A 230 -8.44 -6.39 -9.83
C MET A 230 -9.61 -6.24 -8.86
N ARG A 231 -10.73 -5.65 -9.28
CA ARG A 231 -11.94 -5.53 -8.44
C ARG A 231 -12.44 -6.89 -7.97
N GLU A 232 -12.40 -7.88 -8.84
CA GLU A 232 -12.81 -9.24 -8.51
C GLU A 232 -11.66 -10.05 -7.93
N LEU A 233 -10.47 -9.98 -8.52
CA LEU A 233 -9.33 -10.81 -8.11
C LEU A 233 -8.84 -10.48 -6.69
N THR A 234 -8.89 -9.22 -6.25
CA THR A 234 -8.39 -8.81 -4.92
C THR A 234 -9.26 -9.23 -3.75
N HIS A 235 -10.42 -9.87 -3.99
CA HIS A 235 -11.10 -10.62 -2.93
C HIS A 235 -10.21 -11.76 -2.41
N GLY A 236 -9.37 -12.34 -3.28
CA GLY A 236 -8.41 -13.39 -2.92
C GLY A 236 -7.14 -12.82 -2.30
N GLU A 237 -6.72 -13.39 -1.18
CA GLU A 237 -5.56 -12.91 -0.42
C GLU A 237 -4.24 -13.01 -1.21
N ILE A 238 -4.07 -14.07 -2.02
CA ILE A 238 -2.87 -14.25 -2.86
C ILE A 238 -2.78 -13.13 -3.90
N GLN A 239 -3.88 -12.86 -4.60
CA GLN A 239 -3.95 -11.83 -5.65
C GLN A 239 -3.79 -10.44 -5.06
N ARG A 240 -4.47 -10.14 -3.95
CA ARG A 240 -4.34 -8.85 -3.26
C ARG A 240 -2.89 -8.59 -2.84
N ARG A 241 -2.22 -9.57 -2.23
CA ARG A 241 -0.80 -9.45 -1.85
C ARG A 241 0.12 -9.28 -3.04
N ALA A 242 -0.15 -9.99 -4.15
CA ALA A 242 0.63 -9.84 -5.37
C ALA A 242 0.49 -8.42 -5.97
N TYR A 243 -0.69 -7.83 -5.84
CA TYR A 243 -0.99 -6.49 -6.33
C TYR A 243 -0.45 -5.39 -5.41
N GLU A 244 -0.85 -5.40 -4.13
CA GLU A 244 -0.54 -4.34 -3.15
C GLU A 244 0.89 -4.41 -2.62
N LYS A 245 1.52 -5.60 -2.66
CA LYS A 245 2.88 -5.84 -2.14
C LYS A 245 3.07 -5.24 -0.75
N PRO A 246 2.30 -5.66 0.26
CA PRO A 246 2.29 -5.02 1.58
C PRO A 246 3.66 -5.00 2.28
N GLN A 247 4.55 -5.93 1.92
CA GLN A 247 5.92 -6.01 2.43
C GLN A 247 6.96 -5.32 1.52
N GLY A 248 6.53 -4.65 0.46
CA GLY A 248 7.40 -3.94 -0.48
C GLY A 248 8.13 -4.84 -1.50
N TYR A 249 7.88 -6.16 -1.48
CA TYR A 249 8.46 -7.11 -2.44
C TYR A 249 7.43 -8.09 -2.99
N ALA A 250 7.72 -8.69 -4.14
CA ALA A 250 6.83 -9.62 -4.82
C ALA A 250 6.88 -11.02 -4.18
N GLY A 251 5.73 -11.66 -4.00
CA GLY A 251 5.66 -13.03 -3.48
C GLY A 251 6.04 -13.12 -2.01
N ASP A 252 5.36 -12.35 -1.15
CA ASP A 252 5.62 -12.32 0.28
C ASP A 252 5.49 -13.70 0.95
N PHE A 253 6.04 -13.83 2.18
CA PHE A 253 6.04 -15.11 2.88
C PHE A 253 4.62 -15.66 3.10
N ARG A 254 3.63 -14.79 3.27
CA ARG A 254 2.24 -15.19 3.51
C ARG A 254 1.61 -15.74 2.23
N MET A 255 1.93 -15.16 1.07
CA MET A 255 1.54 -15.72 -0.22
C MET A 255 2.11 -17.13 -0.39
N MET A 256 3.38 -17.34 -0.06
CA MET A 256 4.02 -18.67 -0.13
C MET A 256 3.36 -19.70 0.81
N GLU A 257 2.90 -19.28 1.99
CA GLU A 257 2.12 -20.14 2.89
C GLU A 257 0.77 -20.50 2.27
N LEU A 258 0.01 -19.52 1.77
CA LEU A 258 -1.32 -19.74 1.18
C LEU A 258 -1.26 -20.63 -0.06
N THR A 259 -0.23 -20.48 -0.91
CA THR A 259 -0.04 -21.33 -2.09
C THR A 259 0.21 -22.79 -1.70
N GLN A 260 0.83 -23.05 -0.55
CA GLN A 260 1.18 -24.40 -0.10
C GLN A 260 0.24 -24.93 1.01
N ALA A 261 -0.76 -24.15 1.42
CA ALA A 261 -1.67 -24.52 2.49
C ALA A 261 -2.55 -25.71 2.09
N GLU A 262 -2.66 -26.68 2.99
CA GLU A 262 -3.56 -27.84 2.83
C GLU A 262 -5.03 -27.44 2.83
N HIS A 263 -5.35 -26.36 3.56
CA HIS A 263 -6.70 -25.86 3.77
C HIS A 263 -6.87 -24.54 3.01
N LEU A 264 -8.04 -24.35 2.40
CA LEU A 264 -8.40 -23.09 1.77
C LEU A 264 -8.86 -22.10 2.85
N GLU A 265 -8.24 -20.94 2.87
CA GLU A 265 -8.56 -19.83 3.75
C GLU A 265 -9.49 -18.84 3.06
N GLY A 266 -10.27 -18.11 3.87
CA GLY A 266 -11.26 -17.14 3.39
C GLY A 266 -12.59 -17.24 4.13
N ASP A 267 -13.20 -16.09 4.31
CA ASP A 267 -14.49 -15.90 4.97
C ASP A 267 -15.68 -16.14 4.03
N THR A 268 -15.42 -16.23 2.72
CA THR A 268 -16.40 -16.62 1.70
C THR A 268 -15.89 -17.78 0.84
N LEU A 269 -16.82 -18.52 0.24
CA LEU A 269 -16.47 -19.59 -0.70
C LEU A 269 -15.75 -19.06 -1.95
N TYR A 270 -16.05 -17.82 -2.38
CA TYR A 270 -15.34 -17.18 -3.49
C TYR A 270 -13.86 -16.91 -3.17
N GLN A 271 -13.56 -16.42 -1.96
CA GLN A 271 -12.17 -16.23 -1.52
C GLN A 271 -11.39 -17.54 -1.51
N ARG A 272 -12.00 -18.60 -0.99
CA ARG A 272 -11.43 -19.96 -0.99
C ARG A 272 -11.22 -20.49 -2.42
N PHE A 273 -12.16 -20.21 -3.31
CA PHE A 273 -12.02 -20.53 -4.74
C PHE A 273 -10.84 -19.77 -5.38
N LEU A 274 -10.66 -18.48 -5.09
CA LEU A 274 -9.52 -17.70 -5.61
C LEU A 274 -8.16 -18.20 -5.08
N GLN A 275 -8.11 -18.70 -3.85
CA GLN A 275 -6.93 -19.41 -3.35
C GLN A 275 -6.71 -20.71 -4.11
N TYR A 276 -7.74 -21.56 -4.23
CA TYR A 276 -7.66 -22.83 -4.97
C TYR A 276 -7.24 -22.62 -6.43
N PHE A 277 -7.83 -21.64 -7.10
CA PHE A 277 -7.44 -21.17 -8.42
C PHE A 277 -5.93 -20.90 -8.48
N SER A 278 -5.41 -20.09 -7.56
CA SER A 278 -3.98 -19.77 -7.52
C SER A 278 -3.08 -21.00 -7.30
N GLN A 279 -3.52 -21.94 -6.46
CA GLN A 279 -2.80 -23.19 -6.19
C GLN A 279 -2.75 -24.11 -7.42
N GLU A 280 -3.85 -24.17 -8.18
CA GLU A 280 -3.99 -25.07 -9.32
C GLU A 280 -3.44 -24.53 -10.64
N MET A 281 -3.23 -23.21 -10.72
CA MET A 281 -2.56 -22.58 -11.85
C MET A 281 -1.10 -23.06 -11.99
N PRO A 282 -0.50 -23.04 -13.21
CA PRO A 282 0.86 -23.53 -13.43
C PRO A 282 1.92 -22.93 -12.51
N LEU A 283 1.82 -21.63 -12.21
CA LEU A 283 2.74 -20.95 -11.30
C LEU A 283 2.63 -21.46 -9.86
N GLY A 284 1.41 -21.62 -9.34
CA GLY A 284 1.18 -22.17 -8.00
C GLY A 284 1.69 -23.61 -7.87
N LYS A 285 1.39 -24.45 -8.87
CA LYS A 285 1.93 -25.82 -8.95
C LYS A 285 3.46 -25.85 -8.98
N THR A 286 4.09 -24.90 -9.66
CA THR A 286 5.55 -24.78 -9.72
C THR A 286 6.14 -24.42 -8.36
N VAL A 287 5.51 -23.53 -7.58
CA VAL A 287 5.92 -23.21 -6.21
C VAL A 287 5.91 -24.47 -5.34
N CYS A 288 4.80 -25.23 -5.34
CA CYS A 288 4.68 -26.46 -4.57
C CYS A 288 5.69 -27.53 -5.00
N ALA A 289 5.90 -27.70 -6.31
CA ALA A 289 6.87 -28.66 -6.86
C ALA A 289 8.31 -28.33 -6.42
N ARG A 290 8.69 -27.04 -6.43
CA ARG A 290 10.00 -26.58 -5.96
C ARG A 290 10.18 -26.82 -4.46
N GLY A 291 9.14 -26.59 -3.66
CA GLY A 291 9.13 -26.90 -2.22
C GLY A 291 9.39 -28.39 -1.97
N LYS A 292 8.75 -29.27 -2.74
CA LYS A 292 8.98 -30.73 -2.66
C LYS A 292 10.41 -31.13 -3.00
N VAL A 293 11.01 -30.55 -4.05
CA VAL A 293 12.41 -30.80 -4.41
C VAL A 293 13.35 -30.41 -3.25
N ALA A 294 13.08 -29.28 -2.58
CA ALA A 294 13.87 -28.86 -1.43
C ALA A 294 13.68 -29.81 -0.23
N LEU A 295 12.45 -30.23 0.06
CA LEU A 295 12.13 -31.22 1.09
C LEU A 295 12.84 -32.56 0.86
N ASP A 296 12.84 -33.06 -0.38
CA ASP A 296 13.51 -34.31 -0.75
C ASP A 296 15.02 -34.22 -0.54
N ALA A 297 15.62 -33.07 -0.92
CA ALA A 297 17.04 -32.81 -0.71
C ALA A 297 17.40 -32.75 0.79
N ILE A 298 16.59 -32.08 1.60
CA ILE A 298 16.73 -31.99 3.06
C ILE A 298 16.64 -33.39 3.68
N SER A 299 15.61 -34.15 3.34
CA SER A 299 15.36 -35.48 3.88
C SER A 299 16.52 -36.43 3.57
N ARG A 300 17.07 -36.37 2.34
CA ARG A 300 18.22 -37.19 1.93
C ARG A 300 19.49 -36.89 2.73
N VAL A 301 19.75 -35.63 3.09
CA VAL A 301 20.95 -35.30 3.89
C VAL A 301 20.75 -35.56 5.38
N ALA A 302 19.50 -35.52 5.85
CA ALA A 302 19.14 -35.79 7.24
C ALA A 302 19.26 -37.28 7.61
N THR A 303 19.10 -38.19 6.65
CA THR A 303 19.25 -39.65 6.85
C THR A 303 20.70 -40.12 6.76
N LEU A 304 21.66 -39.21 6.54
CA LEU A 304 23.07 -39.55 6.63
C LEU A 304 23.43 -39.79 8.10
N ASN A 305 24.15 -40.87 8.39
CA ASN A 305 24.61 -41.21 9.75
C ASN A 305 25.75 -40.31 10.24
N ARG A 306 25.54 -38.99 10.22
CA ARG A 306 26.49 -37.96 10.63
C ARG A 306 25.77 -36.67 11.01
N PRO A 307 26.38 -35.81 11.85
CA PRO A 307 25.88 -34.46 12.05
C PRO A 307 25.77 -33.68 10.74
N THR A 308 24.64 -33.00 10.54
CA THR A 308 24.33 -32.28 9.30
C THR A 308 24.04 -30.81 9.59
N LYS A 309 24.46 -29.93 8.67
CA LYS A 309 24.14 -28.50 8.71
C LYS A 309 23.37 -28.14 7.45
N ILE A 310 22.24 -27.48 7.61
CA ILE A 310 21.37 -27.01 6.54
C ILE A 310 21.31 -25.49 6.62
N VAL A 311 21.56 -24.83 5.49
CA VAL A 311 21.41 -23.38 5.36
C VAL A 311 20.32 -23.10 4.33
N SER A 312 19.26 -22.40 4.74
CA SER A 312 18.22 -21.90 3.84
C SER A 312 18.37 -20.38 3.72
N LEU A 313 18.65 -19.91 2.50
CA LEU A 313 18.88 -18.51 2.17
C LEU A 313 17.65 -17.96 1.41
N ALA A 314 17.22 -16.76 1.77
CA ALA A 314 15.90 -16.23 1.40
C ALA A 314 14.81 -17.25 1.78
N SER A 315 14.88 -17.71 3.04
CA SER A 315 14.11 -18.85 3.51
C SER A 315 12.60 -18.64 3.48
N GLY A 316 12.12 -17.39 3.48
CA GLY A 316 10.72 -17.05 3.61
C GLY A 316 10.08 -17.78 4.80
N PRO A 317 8.89 -18.40 4.62
CA PRO A 317 8.28 -19.20 5.67
C PRO A 317 8.96 -20.58 5.85
N ALA A 318 9.86 -21.00 4.95
CA ALA A 318 10.52 -22.31 4.93
C ALA A 318 9.57 -23.50 5.11
N MET A 319 8.53 -23.55 4.25
CA MET A 319 7.48 -24.59 4.31
C MET A 319 8.07 -26.00 4.23
N GLU A 320 9.10 -26.20 3.41
CA GLU A 320 9.83 -27.45 3.27
C GLU A 320 10.47 -27.92 4.59
N LEU A 321 11.00 -26.99 5.38
CA LEU A 321 11.60 -27.31 6.68
C LEU A 321 10.54 -27.59 7.74
N ARG A 322 9.39 -26.91 7.68
CA ARG A 322 8.25 -27.22 8.55
C ARG A 322 7.75 -28.64 8.31
N THR A 323 7.56 -29.01 7.04
CA THR A 323 7.15 -30.37 6.66
C THR A 323 8.22 -31.39 7.09
N PHE A 324 9.50 -31.11 6.82
CA PHE A 324 10.60 -31.98 7.23
C PHE A 324 10.60 -32.25 8.74
N VAL A 325 10.54 -31.20 9.57
CA VAL A 325 10.54 -31.32 11.03
C VAL A 325 9.28 -32.01 11.54
N ARG A 326 8.12 -31.77 10.90
CA ARG A 326 6.84 -32.41 11.27
C ARG A 326 6.85 -33.91 10.98
N ASP A 327 7.34 -34.33 9.83
CA ASP A 327 7.12 -35.69 9.31
C ASP A 327 8.28 -36.65 9.58
N THR A 328 9.50 -36.14 9.70
CA THR A 328 10.69 -36.98 9.88
C THR A 328 10.71 -37.59 11.27
N LYS A 329 10.75 -38.92 11.36
CA LYS A 329 10.89 -39.65 12.62
C LYS A 329 12.33 -40.17 12.77
N ASN A 330 12.75 -40.43 14.00
CA ASN A 330 14.02 -41.09 14.31
C ASN A 330 15.27 -40.35 13.81
N ILE A 331 15.38 -39.05 14.13
CA ILE A 331 16.60 -38.27 13.87
C ILE A 331 17.65 -38.66 14.92
N GLU A 332 18.56 -39.57 14.58
CA GLU A 332 19.62 -40.05 15.48
C GLU A 332 20.76 -39.03 15.65
N TYR A 333 21.12 -38.32 14.57
CA TYR A 333 22.25 -37.40 14.55
C TYR A 333 21.80 -35.95 14.56
N LYS A 334 22.65 -35.09 15.14
CA LYS A 334 22.34 -33.67 15.27
C LYS A 334 22.17 -32.98 13.92
N ILE A 335 21.10 -32.20 13.76
CA ILE A 335 20.86 -31.34 12.59
C ILE A 335 20.84 -29.86 13.00
N ASP A 336 21.80 -29.08 12.53
CA ASP A 336 21.76 -27.62 12.68
C ASP A 336 21.08 -26.99 11.44
N ILE A 337 20.02 -26.21 11.66
CA ILE A 337 19.28 -25.49 10.61
C ILE A 337 19.51 -23.99 10.78
N PHE A 338 20.00 -23.34 9.72
CA PHE A 338 20.23 -21.91 9.66
C PHE A 338 19.27 -21.28 8.65
N LEU A 339 18.37 -20.41 9.12
CA LEU A 339 17.43 -19.67 8.29
C LEU A 339 17.93 -18.23 8.11
N ILE A 340 18.08 -17.80 6.87
CA ILE A 340 18.58 -16.46 6.52
C ILE A 340 17.55 -15.79 5.63
N ASP A 341 16.99 -14.67 6.08
CA ASP A 341 16.08 -13.85 5.28
C ASP A 341 16.26 -12.36 5.59
N GLN A 342 15.85 -11.51 4.64
CA GLN A 342 15.77 -10.07 4.86
C GLN A 342 14.46 -9.68 5.56
N ASP A 343 13.41 -10.48 5.38
CA ASP A 343 12.11 -10.28 6.00
C ASP A 343 12.10 -10.89 7.42
N GLU A 344 12.05 -10.02 8.43
CA GLU A 344 11.98 -10.45 9.83
C GLU A 344 10.65 -11.11 10.18
N ASP A 345 9.55 -10.70 9.54
CA ASP A 345 8.23 -11.29 9.78
C ASP A 345 8.16 -12.71 9.20
N ALA A 346 8.81 -12.95 8.05
CA ALA A 346 8.97 -14.29 7.50
C ALA A 346 9.73 -15.22 8.46
N LEU A 347 10.86 -14.76 9.01
CA LEU A 347 11.65 -15.53 9.98
C LEU A 347 10.89 -15.76 11.30
N ARG A 348 10.18 -14.75 11.80
CA ARG A 348 9.36 -14.86 13.02
C ARG A 348 8.21 -15.84 12.82
N ASN A 349 7.52 -15.76 11.69
CA ASN A 349 6.46 -16.68 11.30
C ASN A 349 6.99 -18.12 11.20
N CYS A 350 8.15 -18.33 10.56
CA CYS A 350 8.81 -19.63 10.50
C CYS A 350 9.18 -20.19 11.88
N LEU A 351 9.81 -19.37 12.75
CA LEU A 351 10.17 -19.80 14.11
C LEU A 351 8.96 -20.21 14.92
N ASN A 352 7.89 -19.42 14.87
CA ASN A 352 6.65 -19.72 15.60
C ASN A 352 6.06 -21.05 15.13
N ALA A 353 6.01 -21.28 13.81
CA ALA A 353 5.52 -22.52 13.23
C ALA A 353 6.38 -23.73 13.63
N LEU A 354 7.70 -23.63 13.54
CA LEU A 354 8.63 -24.69 13.91
C LEU A 354 8.56 -25.00 15.42
N THR A 355 8.49 -23.97 16.27
CA THR A 355 8.36 -24.14 17.72
C THR A 355 7.07 -24.88 18.07
N LYS A 356 5.97 -24.52 17.43
CA LYS A 356 4.68 -25.21 17.58
C LYS A 356 4.77 -26.67 17.13
N ILE A 357 5.37 -26.94 15.98
CA ILE A 357 5.57 -28.32 15.47
C ILE A 357 6.40 -29.14 16.46
N CYS A 358 7.48 -28.59 17.01
CA CYS A 358 8.31 -29.29 17.98
C CYS A 358 7.54 -29.63 19.26
N ALA A 359 6.74 -28.67 19.76
CA ALA A 359 5.90 -28.89 20.93
C ALA A 359 4.83 -29.97 20.68
N GLU A 360 4.21 -30.00 19.49
CA GLU A 360 3.21 -31.00 19.10
C GLU A 360 3.79 -32.42 18.99
N ARG A 361 5.06 -32.54 18.56
CA ARG A 361 5.71 -33.85 18.42
C ARG A 361 6.09 -34.50 19.74
N GLY A 362 6.53 -33.70 20.73
CA GLY A 362 6.91 -34.17 22.06
C GLY A 362 8.18 -35.02 22.15
N ASP A 363 8.83 -35.38 21.03
CA ASP A 363 10.01 -36.25 20.98
C ASP A 363 11.36 -35.50 21.07
N ASN A 364 11.32 -34.16 21.11
CA ASN A 364 12.50 -33.27 21.18
C ASN A 364 13.66 -33.75 20.28
N PRO A 365 13.49 -33.81 18.95
CA PRO A 365 14.52 -34.31 18.04
C PRO A 365 15.80 -33.48 18.21
N PRO A 366 17.00 -34.06 18.02
CA PRO A 366 18.28 -33.36 18.24
C PRO A 366 18.59 -32.36 17.13
N HIS A 367 17.72 -31.38 16.91
CA HIS A 367 17.89 -30.31 15.95
C HIS A 367 18.10 -28.98 16.67
N ARG A 368 18.89 -28.10 16.06
CA ARG A 368 19.10 -26.73 16.54
C ARG A 368 18.75 -25.77 15.43
N ILE A 369 17.79 -24.90 15.69
CA ILE A 369 17.37 -23.85 14.76
C ILE A 369 18.10 -22.55 15.12
N SER A 370 18.61 -21.85 14.12
CA SER A 370 19.27 -20.56 14.26
C SER A 370 18.79 -19.64 13.16
N LEU A 371 18.41 -18.41 13.53
CA LEU A 371 17.85 -17.41 12.61
C LEU A 371 18.85 -16.28 12.44
N PHE A 372 19.00 -15.81 11.21
CA PHE A 372 19.79 -14.65 10.88
C PHE A 372 18.99 -13.72 9.98
N THR A 373 18.87 -12.46 10.39
CA THR A 373 18.43 -11.39 9.50
C THR A 373 19.65 -10.76 8.84
N PHE A 374 19.53 -10.22 7.62
CA PHE A 374 20.64 -9.50 6.98
C PHE A 374 21.16 -8.31 7.83
N PHE A 375 20.32 -7.74 8.70
CA PHE A 375 20.71 -6.71 9.67
C PHE A 375 21.40 -7.24 10.93
N SER A 376 21.29 -8.53 11.24
CA SER A 376 21.99 -9.16 12.38
C SER A 376 23.44 -9.55 12.09
N ALA A 377 23.86 -9.56 10.82
CA ALA A 377 25.22 -9.91 10.42
C ALA A 377 26.26 -8.83 10.78
N THR A 378 25.84 -7.63 11.17
CA THR A 378 26.74 -6.50 11.49
C THR A 378 27.00 -6.30 12.99
N ASN A 379 26.42 -7.10 13.90
CA ASN A 379 26.68 -6.95 15.33
C ASN A 379 26.76 -8.30 16.08
N TYR A 380 27.83 -9.07 15.84
CA TYR A 380 28.40 -9.92 16.89
C TYR A 380 29.89 -9.61 17.05
N GLY A 381 30.18 -9.03 18.22
CA GLY A 381 31.44 -8.50 18.69
C GLY A 381 32.71 -9.21 18.21
N THR A 382 33.64 -8.37 17.75
CA THR A 382 35.07 -8.58 17.84
C THR A 382 35.47 -9.00 19.26
N GLN A 383 35.51 -10.30 19.53
CA GLN A 383 36.33 -10.82 20.62
C GLN A 383 37.79 -10.60 20.24
N LYS A 384 38.38 -9.55 20.80
CA LYS A 384 39.84 -9.35 20.92
C LYS A 384 40.48 -10.67 21.34
N ARG A 385 41.11 -11.38 20.39
CA ARG A 385 42.14 -12.37 20.72
C ARG A 385 43.29 -11.61 21.38
N ARG A 386 43.40 -11.72 22.71
CA ARG A 386 44.64 -11.43 23.43
C ARG A 386 45.72 -12.32 22.84
N ARG A 387 46.66 -11.73 22.08
CA ARG A 387 47.94 -12.34 21.74
C ARG A 387 48.72 -12.53 23.04
N THR A 388 48.74 -13.74 23.58
CA THR A 388 49.81 -14.18 24.46
C THR A 388 51.07 -14.35 23.61
N ARG A 389 52.07 -13.52 23.90
CA ARG A 389 53.44 -13.67 23.39
C ARG A 389 53.97 -15.03 23.85
N ALA A 390 54.15 -15.96 22.92
CA ALA A 390 55.12 -17.04 23.09
C ALA A 390 56.49 -16.47 22.68
N SER A 391 57.40 -16.46 23.64
CA SER A 391 58.82 -16.16 23.49
C SER A 391 59.46 -17.15 22.51
N ASN A 392 60.11 -16.60 21.50
CA ASN A 392 60.98 -17.29 20.58
C ASN A 392 62.35 -17.54 21.26
N PRO A 393 62.94 -18.74 21.17
CA PRO A 393 64.38 -18.86 21.13
C PRO A 393 64.83 -19.27 19.72
N SER A 394 65.68 -18.42 19.14
CA SER A 394 66.93 -18.77 18.44
C SER A 394 67.33 -20.26 18.51
N ALA A 395 67.91 -20.92 17.52
CA ALA A 395 68.54 -20.56 16.25
C ALA A 395 68.97 -21.89 15.56
N GLU A 396 69.63 -21.76 14.40
CA GLU A 396 70.53 -22.73 13.73
C GLU A 396 69.85 -23.64 12.68
N ARG A 397 70.02 -23.29 11.39
CA ARG A 397 71.08 -23.76 10.46
C ARG A 397 70.93 -25.25 10.11
N CYS A 398 70.25 -25.53 8.99
CA CYS A 398 70.83 -26.15 7.80
C CYS A 398 69.79 -26.14 6.67
#